data_AF-A0A9D4FVB2-F1
#
_entry.id   AF-A0A9D4FVB2-F1
#
_cell.length_a   1.000
_cell.length_b   1.000
_cell.length_c   1.000
_cell.angle_alpha   90.00
_cell.angle_beta   90.00
_cell.angle_gamma   90.00
#
_symmetry.space_group_name_H-M   'P 1'
#
loop_
_entity.id
_entity.type
_entity.pdbx_description
1 polymer ?
#
loop_
_entity_poly.entity_id
_entity_poly.type
_entity_poly.pdbx_seq_one_letter_code
_entity_poly.pdbx_strand_id
1 'polypeptide(L)' 'MHHLRHQKILQLIAVCTKSEPIWIITELVVNGALLHYLREDEGRTTTFNIIADMAGQIWD' A
#
# COMPACT_ATOMS: atom_id res chain seq x y z
N MET A 1 -13.78 6.87 14.05
CA MET A 1 -13.31 5.85 13.09
C MET A 1 -12.23 5.05 13.78
N HIS A 2 -12.46 3.75 13.85
CA HIS A 2 -11.79 2.80 14.71
C HIS A 2 -10.32 2.64 14.33
N HIS A 3 -9.46 2.30 15.29
CA HIS A 3 -8.01 2.24 15.14
C HIS A 3 -7.59 1.13 14.16
N LEU A 4 -7.64 1.40 12.86
CA LEU A 4 -7.10 0.53 11.82
C LEU A 4 -5.57 0.60 11.90
N ARG A 5 -4.99 -0.29 12.70
CA ARG A 5 -3.55 -0.48 12.83
C ARG A 5 -3.25 -1.94 12.58
N HIS A 6 -2.62 -2.19 11.44
CA HIS A 6 -2.14 -3.51 11.06
C HIS A 6 -0.89 -3.33 10.20
N GLN A 7 0.08 -4.22 10.32
CA GLN A 7 1.35 -4.09 9.59
C GLN A 7 1.18 -4.11 8.07
N LYS A 8 0.06 -4.66 7.57
CA LYS A 8 -0.24 -4.81 6.14
C LYS A 8 -1.28 -3.81 5.62
N ILE A 9 -1.66 -2.82 6.44
CA ILE A 9 -2.57 -1.73 6.04
C ILE A 9 -1.75 -0.45 5.94
N LEU A 10 -1.91 0.27 4.82
CA LEU A 10 -1.28 1.57 4.60
C LEU A 10 -1.62 2.52 5.76
N GLN A 11 -0.60 2.99 6.46
CA GLN A 11 -0.79 3.77 7.67
C GLN A 11 -1.16 5.23 7.35
N LEU A 12 -2.25 5.70 7.95
CA LEU A 12 -2.56 7.13 8.04
C LEU A 12 -1.58 7.79 9.03
N ILE A 13 -0.82 8.77 8.55
CA ILE A 13 0.14 9.54 9.34
C ILE A 13 -0.51 10.81 9.88
N ALA A 14 -1.16 11.59 9.00
CA ALA A 14 -1.75 12.88 9.36
C ALA A 14 -2.89 13.28 8.41
N VAL A 15 -3.64 14.30 8.82
CA VAL A 15 -4.67 14.94 7.99
C VAL A 15 -4.56 16.46 8.09
N CYS A 16 -4.80 17.16 6.98
CA CYS A 16 -4.96 18.62 6.97
C CYS A 16 -6.42 18.93 6.63
N THR A 17 -7.21 19.27 7.64
CA THR A 17 -8.67 19.48 7.52
C THR A 17 -9.14 20.89 7.87
N LYS A 18 -8.20 21.78 8.26
CA LYS A 18 -8.53 23.13 8.76
C LYS A 18 -8.99 24.10 7.66
N SER A 19 -8.59 23.86 6.42
CA SER A 19 -8.94 24.67 5.25
C SER A 19 -8.85 23.80 4.00
N GLU A 20 -9.50 24.21 2.92
CA GLU A 20 -9.38 23.53 1.63
C GLU A 20 -8.01 23.79 0.96
N PRO A 21 -7.50 22.82 0.17
CA PRO A 21 -8.03 21.47 0.00
C PRO A 21 -7.73 20.58 1.21
N ILE A 22 -8.57 19.57 1.44
CA ILE A 22 -8.33 18.57 2.48
C ILE A 22 -7.18 17.65 2.03
N TRP A 23 -6.24 17.37 2.93
CA TRP A 23 -5.15 16.43 2.68
C TRP A 23 -5.22 15.22 3.60
N ILE A 24 -4.90 14.06 3.03
CA ILE A 24 -4.68 12.80 3.75
C ILE A 24 -3.24 12.40 3.50
N ILE A 25 -2.46 12.30 4.58
CA ILE A 25 -1.03 12.01 4.52
C ILE A 25 -0.83 10.57 5.01
N THR A 26 -0.26 9.73 4.16
CA THR A 26 0.04 8.31 4.45
C THR A 26 1.54 8.06 4.33
N GLU A 27 1.99 6.88 4.74
CA GLU A 27 3.36 6.45 4.47
C GLU A 27 3.62 6.29 2.97
N LEU A 28 4.90 6.40 2.59
CA LEU A 28 5.32 6.22 1.20
C LEU A 28 5.58 4.74 0.90
N VAL A 29 4.83 4.19 -0.05
CA VAL A 29 5.10 2.86 -0.63
C VAL A 29 6.04 3.03 -1.81
N VAL A 30 7.31 2.67 -1.63
CA VAL A 30 8.40 2.96 -2.59
C VAL A 30 8.19 2.35 -3.98
N ASN A 31 7.49 1.22 -4.07
CA ASN A 31 7.18 0.53 -5.33
C ASN A 31 5.81 0.90 -5.91
N GLY A 32 5.11 1.86 -5.29
CA GLY A 32 3.79 2.31 -5.73
C GLY A 32 2.71 1.23 -5.64
N ALA A 33 1.72 1.32 -6.53
CA ALA A 33 0.58 0.41 -6.54
C ALA A 33 0.98 -0.99 -7.04
N LEU A 34 0.55 -2.05 -6.33
CA LEU A 34 0.84 -3.43 -6.69
C LEU A 34 0.45 -3.77 -8.14
N LEU A 35 -0.67 -3.25 -8.64
CA LEU A 35 -1.09 -3.47 -10.03
C LEU A 35 -0.06 -2.94 -11.05
N HIS A 36 0.50 -1.76 -10.77
CA HIS A 36 1.51 -1.15 -11.61
C HIS A 36 2.82 -1.93 -11.50
N TYR A 37 3.24 -2.24 -10.27
CA TYR A 37 4.41 -3.06 -10.00
C TYR A 37 4.37 -4.38 -10.76
N LEU A 38 3.25 -5.12 -10.71
CA LEU A 38 3.11 -6.41 -11.42
C LEU A 38 3.12 -6.27 -12.95
N ARG A 39 2.77 -5.10 -13.49
CA ARG A 39 2.67 -4.85 -14.94
C ARG A 39 3.94 -4.25 -15.53
N GLU A 40 4.82 -3.69 -14.71
CA GLU A 40 6.04 -2.99 -15.12
C GLU A 40 7.30 -3.59 -14.48
N ASP A 41 8.48 -3.27 -15.03
CA ASP A 41 9.81 -3.56 -14.48
C ASP A 41 10.00 -4.97 -13.85
N GLU A 42 10.41 -5.01 -12.57
CA GLU A 42 10.76 -6.21 -11.80
C GLU A 42 9.56 -7.13 -11.49
N GLY A 43 8.32 -6.61 -11.58
CA GLY A 43 7.13 -7.41 -11.35
C GLY A 43 6.91 -8.48 -12.41
N ARG A 44 7.38 -8.27 -13.64
CA ARG A 44 7.23 -9.25 -14.74
C ARG A 44 8.11 -10.47 -14.60
N THR A 45 9.25 -10.33 -13.90
CA THR A 45 10.20 -11.42 -13.66
C THR A 45 10.01 -12.05 -12.27
N THR A 46 8.97 -11.62 -11.54
CA THR A 46 8.65 -12.12 -10.20
C THR A 46 8.21 -13.58 -10.25
N THR A 47 8.71 -14.39 -9.31
CA THR A 47 8.40 -15.83 -9.23
C THR A 47 7.03 -16.09 -8.61
N PHE A 48 6.46 -17.26 -8.88
CA PHE A 48 5.19 -17.69 -8.28
C PHE A 48 5.19 -17.61 -6.75
N ASN A 49 6.29 -18.00 -6.10
CA ASN A 49 6.41 -17.97 -4.64
C ASN A 49 6.23 -16.55 -4.08
N ILE A 50 6.78 -15.54 -4.76
CA ILE A 50 6.65 -14.14 -4.33
C ILE A 50 5.20 -13.65 -4.53
N ILE A 51 4.57 -14.01 -5.65
CA ILE A 51 3.16 -13.66 -5.89
C ILE A 51 2.24 -14.31 -4.85
N ALA A 52 2.50 -15.57 -4.49
CA ALA A 52 1.77 -16.29 -3.45
C ALA A 52 1.95 -15.63 -2.07
N ASP A 53 3.17 -15.18 -1.75
CA ASP A 53 3.44 -14.44 -0.52
C ASP A 53 2.70 -13.09 -0.48
N MET A 54 2.74 -12.31 -1.57
CA MET A 54 1.98 -11.06 -1.69
C MET A 54 0.46 -11.30 -1.51
N ALA A 55 -0.07 -12.40 -2.06
CA ALA A 55 -1.47 -12.77 -1.85
C ALA A 55 -1.77 -13.12 -0.39
N GLY A 56 -0.88 -13.86 0.28
CA GLY A 56 -0.98 -14.15 1.71
C GLY A 56 -0.91 -12.89 2.58
N GLN A 57 -0.14 -11.88 2.17
CA GLN A 57 -0.10 -10.58 2.84
C GLN A 57 -1.43 -9.83 2.76
N ILE A 58 -2.22 -9.99 1.70
CA ILE A 58 -3.53 -9.31 1.55
C ILE A 58 -4.65 -10.07 2.28
N TRP A 59 -4.54 -11.39 2.35
CA TRP A 59 -5.56 -12.26 2.93
C TRP A 59 -5.69 -12.13 4.46
N ASP A 60 -4.54 -12.02 5.13
CA ASP A 60 -4.42 -11.88 6.60
C ASP A 60 -4.67 -10.45 7.09
#